data_AF-N1ZXD2-F1
#
_entry.id   AF-N1ZXD2-F1
#
_cell.length_a   1.000
_cell.length_b   1.000
_cell.length_c   1.000
_cell.angle_alpha   90.00
_cell.angle_beta   90.00
_cell.angle_gamma   90.00
#
_symmetry.space_group_name_H-M   'P 1'
#
loop_
_entity.id
_entity.type
_entity.pdbx_description
1 polymer ?
#
loop_
_entity_poly.entity_id
_entity_poly.type
_entity_poly.pdbx_seq_one_letter_code
_entity_poly.pdbx_strand_id
1 'polypeptide(L)'
;MKFIHFADAHLDSPFRGLSFLPSNSFNQIYQAANQSFERIVDLALKEKVDLVLIAGDTFDSNQPSPHSQLFFAKQIKRLTDA
;
A
#
# COMPACT_ATOMS: atom_id res chain seq x y z
N MET A 1 -23.15 7.41 5.72
CA MET A 1 -21.76 7.73 5.35
C MET A 1 -20.86 6.63 5.88
N LYS A 2 -20.19 5.88 4.99
CA LYS A 2 -19.23 4.82 5.29
C LYS A 2 -17.86 5.29 4.80
N PHE A 3 -16.82 5.15 5.61
CA PHE A 3 -15.46 5.51 5.20
C PHE A 3 -14.44 4.52 5.74
N ILE A 4 -13.29 4.46 5.08
CA ILE A 4 -12.10 3.76 5.58
C ILE A 4 -11.07 4.82 5.97
N HIS A 5 -10.41 4.61 7.11
CA HIS A 5 -9.31 5.43 7.59
C HIS A 5 -8.11 4.53 7.90
N PHE A 6 -6.95 4.85 7.34
CA PHE A 6 -5.71 4.15 7.63
C PHE A 6 -4.49 5.08 7.51
N ALA A 7 -3.37 4.65 8.05
CA ALA A 7 -2.07 5.30 8.00
C ALA A 7 -0.97 4.22 7.92
N ASP A 8 0.30 4.64 7.86
CA ASP A 8 1.47 3.78 8.05
C ASP A 8 1.54 2.62 7.03
N ALA A 9 1.29 2.92 5.75
CA ALA A 9 1.36 1.91 4.71
C ALA A 9 2.80 1.46 4.42
N HIS A 10 3.80 2.33 4.63
CA HIS A 10 5.21 2.06 4.40
C HIS A 10 5.48 1.36 3.05
N LEU A 11 4.88 1.86 1.97
CA LEU A 11 5.17 1.38 0.63
C LEU A 11 6.66 1.58 0.34
N ASP A 12 7.24 0.62 -0.40
CA ASP A 12 8.69 0.57 -0.70
C ASP A 12 9.59 0.26 0.52
N SER A 13 9.02 -0.27 1.62
CA SER A 13 9.83 -0.61 2.80
C SER A 13 10.91 -1.65 2.45
N PRO A 14 12.19 -1.40 2.81
CA PRO A 14 13.30 -2.24 2.40
C PRO A 14 13.48 -3.48 3.28
N PHE A 15 12.76 -3.59 4.41
CA PHE A 15 12.86 -4.70 5.37
C PHE A 15 14.31 -5.09 5.74
N ARG A 16 15.17 -4.07 5.92
CA ARG A 16 16.60 -4.24 6.22
C ARG A 16 16.75 -5.08 7.50
N GLY A 17 17.52 -6.16 7.42
CA GLY A 17 17.70 -7.12 8.52
C GLY A 17 17.00 -8.46 8.31
N LEU A 18 16.18 -8.61 7.26
CA LEU A 18 15.54 -9.88 6.90
C LEU A 18 16.22 -10.59 5.71
N SER A 19 17.39 -10.12 5.28
CA SER A 19 18.13 -10.68 4.14
C SER A 19 18.64 -12.11 4.36
N PHE A 20 18.66 -12.60 5.61
CA PHE A 20 19.01 -13.97 5.94
C PHE A 20 17.91 -14.98 5.57
N LEU A 21 16.68 -14.51 5.29
CA LEU A 21 15.57 -15.37 4.93
C LEU A 21 15.76 -15.97 3.53
N PRO A 22 15.20 -17.17 3.28
CA PRO A 22 15.09 -17.69 1.92
C PRO A 22 14.40 -16.68 1.00
N SER A 23 14.86 -16.60 -0.25
CA SER A 23 14.40 -15.61 -1.24
C SER A 23 12.88 -15.54 -1.39
N ASN A 24 12.19 -16.69 -1.38
CA ASN A 24 10.73 -16.74 -1.45
C ASN A 24 10.06 -16.07 -0.24
N SER A 25 10.54 -16.34 0.97
CA SER A 25 10.00 -15.74 2.20
C SER A 25 10.29 -14.25 2.26
N PHE A 26 11.50 -13.84 1.87
CA PHE A 26 11.84 -12.42 1.77
C PHE A 26 10.93 -11.69 0.76
N ASN A 27 10.71 -12.27 -0.42
CA ASN A 27 9.83 -11.69 -1.45
C ASN A 27 8.38 -11.56 -0.97
N GLN A 28 7.87 -12.52 -0.19
CA GLN A 28 6.53 -12.43 0.40
C GLN A 28 6.42 -11.23 1.35
N ILE A 29 7.41 -11.04 2.22
CA ILE A 29 7.44 -9.91 3.16
C ILE A 29 7.59 -8.59 2.40
N TYR A 30 8.51 -8.54 1.44
CA TYR A 30 8.74 -7.36 0.61
C TYR A 30 7.47 -6.90 -0.13
N GLN A 31 6.63 -7.84 -0.59
CA GLN A 31 5.37 -7.54 -1.26
C GLN A 31 4.20 -7.24 -0.30
N ALA A 32 4.35 -7.52 1.00
CA ALA A 32 3.23 -7.48 1.95
C ALA A 32 2.60 -6.09 2.07
N ALA A 33 3.41 -5.02 2.08
CA ALA A 33 2.90 -3.65 2.13
C ALA A 33 2.02 -3.31 0.91
N ASN A 34 2.51 -3.61 -0.29
CA ASN A 34 1.75 -3.40 -1.53
C ASN A 34 0.46 -4.23 -1.55
N GLN A 35 0.54 -5.52 -1.17
CA GLN A 35 -0.64 -6.39 -1.12
C GLN A 35 -1.67 -5.93 -0.08
N SER A 36 -1.20 -5.42 1.07
CA SER A 36 -2.09 -4.90 2.11
C SER A 36 -2.82 -3.64 1.64
N PHE A 37 -2.09 -2.71 1.01
CA PHE A 37 -2.65 -1.49 0.43
C PHE A 37 -3.69 -1.83 -0.66
N GLU A 38 -3.37 -2.77 -1.54
CA GLU A 38 -4.29 -3.24 -2.59
C GLU A 38 -5.57 -3.84 -1.99
N ARG A 39 -5.46 -4.64 -0.92
CA ARG A 39 -6.63 -5.20 -0.22
C ARG A 39 -7.51 -4.12 0.42
N ILE A 40 -6.92 -3.05 0.96
CA ILE A 40 -7.68 -1.92 1.50
C ILE A 40 -8.48 -1.24 0.38
N VAL A 41 -7.86 -1.04 -0.79
CA VAL A 41 -8.51 -0.47 -1.97
C VAL A 41 -9.63 -1.39 -2.47
N ASP A 42 -9.38 -2.69 -2.58
CA ASP A 42 -10.39 -3.68 -2.98
C ASP A 42 -11.59 -3.67 -2.03
N LEU A 43 -11.32 -3.58 -0.72
CA LEU A 43 -12.36 -3.49 0.30
C LEU A 43 -13.17 -2.20 0.17
N ALA A 44 -12.51 -1.06 -0.03
CA ALA A 44 -13.16 0.24 -0.23
C ALA A 44 -14.15 0.21 -1.41
N LEU A 45 -13.69 -0.36 -2.54
CA LEU A 45 -14.50 -0.50 -3.76
C LEU A 45 -15.66 -1.48 -3.56
N LYS A 46 -15.39 -2.65 -2.98
CA LYS A 46 -16.41 -3.66 -2.69
C LYS A 46 -17.50 -3.12 -1.78
N GLU A 47 -17.12 -2.40 -0.74
CA GLU A 47 -18.03 -1.87 0.28
C GLU A 47 -18.69 -0.54 -0.13
N LYS A 48 -18.32 0.01 -1.30
CA LYS A 48 -18.78 1.30 -1.83
C LYS A 48 -18.69 2.40 -0.77
N VAL A 49 -17.51 2.57 -0.21
CA VAL A 49 -17.27 3.61 0.80
C VAL A 49 -17.38 5.00 0.16
N ASP A 50 -17.89 5.97 0.91
CA ASP A 50 -18.03 7.36 0.46
C ASP A 50 -16.69 8.11 0.49
N LEU A 51 -15.74 7.64 1.30
CA LEU A 51 -14.44 8.27 1.52
C LEU A 51 -13.37 7.26 1.93
N VAL A 52 -12.14 7.47 1.46
CA VAL A 52 -10.92 6.84 1.99
C VAL A 52 -10.00 7.94 2.51
N LEU A 53 -9.65 7.87 3.80
CA LEU A 53 -8.72 8.80 4.45
C LEU A 53 -7.36 8.11 4.67
N ILE A 54 -6.31 8.64 4.05
CA ILE A 54 -4.92 8.22 4.23
C ILE A 54 -4.23 9.27 5.10
N ALA A 55 -3.93 8.93 6.36
CA ALA A 55 -3.55 9.90 7.38
C ALA A 55 -2.04 10.14 7.55
N GLY A 56 -1.18 9.42 6.84
CA GLY A 56 0.27 9.62 6.90
C GLY A 56 1.07 8.35 6.64
N ASP A 57 2.40 8.50 6.58
CA ASP A 57 3.38 7.42 6.45
C ASP A 57 3.07 6.40 5.34
N THR A 58 2.65 6.95 4.18
CA THR A 58 2.34 6.17 2.98
C THR A 58 3.57 5.49 2.40
N PHE A 59 4.73 6.15 2.42
CA PHE A 59 5.99 5.66 1.87
C PHE A 59 7.04 5.55 2.96
N ASP A 60 7.94 4.57 2.85
CA ASP A 60 9.04 4.38 3.80
C ASP A 60 10.16 5.43 3.65
N SER A 61 10.26 6.05 2.46
CA SER A 61 11.27 7.06 2.11
C SER A 61 10.61 8.34 1.62
N ASN A 62 11.22 9.48 1.94
CA ASN A 62 10.87 10.78 1.36
C ASN A 62 11.15 10.86 -0.16
N GLN A 63 11.87 9.87 -0.70
CA GLN A 63 12.14 9.69 -2.12
C GLN A 63 11.74 8.25 -2.49
N PRO A 64 10.45 7.94 -2.63
CA PRO A 64 10.00 6.60 -3.00
C PRO A 64 10.43 6.24 -4.42
N SER A 65 10.69 4.96 -4.67
CA SER A 65 11.06 4.49 -6.01
C SER A 65 9.98 4.82 -7.06
N PRO A 66 10.34 5.01 -8.34
CA PRO A 66 9.36 5.21 -9.41
C PRO A 66 8.31 4.10 -9.48
N HIS A 67 8.70 2.86 -9.15
CA HIS A 67 7.77 1.74 -9.06
C HIS A 67 6.72 1.95 -7.97
N SER A 68 7.13 2.35 -6.75
CA SER A 68 6.22 2.61 -5.65
C SER A 68 5.27 3.77 -5.93
N GLN A 69 5.77 4.84 -6.57
CA GLN A 69 4.94 5.97 -7.03
C GLN A 69 3.88 5.52 -8.04
N LEU A 70 4.26 4.74 -9.06
CA LEU A 70 3.35 4.21 -10.07
C LEU A 70 2.32 3.25 -9.46
N PHE A 71 2.74 2.39 -8.54
CA PHE A 71 1.84 1.50 -7.81
C PHE A 71 0.80 2.29 -7.03
N PHE A 72 1.22 3.27 -6.22
CA PHE A 72 0.32 4.11 -5.44
C PHE A 72 -0.65 4.87 -6.36
N ALA A 73 -0.15 5.53 -7.41
CA ALA A 73 -0.97 6.27 -8.37
C ALA A 73 -2.03 5.36 -9.04
N LYS A 74 -1.67 4.12 -9.39
CA LYS A 74 -2.62 3.14 -9.92
C LYS A 74 -3.73 2.84 -8.92
N GLN A 75 -3.40 2.63 -7.66
CA GLN A 75 -4.39 2.30 -6.64
C GLN A 75 -5.30 3.50 -6.29
N ILE A 76 -4.76 4.72 -6.23
CA ILE A 76 -5.58 5.93 -6.09
C ILE A 76 -6.51 6.10 -7.29
N LYS A 77 -6.02 5.88 -8.51
CA LYS A 77 -6.85 5.95 -9.71
C LYS A 77 -8.04 4.98 -9.64
N ARG A 78 -7.84 3.76 -9.13
CA ARG A 78 -8.92 2.79 -8.92
C ARG A 78 -9.99 3.32 -7.95
N LEU A 79 -9.61 4.03 -6.90
CA LEU A 79 -10.54 4.64 -5.94
C LEU A 79 -11.30 5.83 -6.54
N THR A 80 -10.68 6.60 -7.43
CA THR A 80 -11.28 7.83 -8.00
C THR A 80 -12.09 7.62 -9.27
N ASP A 81 -11.82 6.55 -10.01
CA ASP A 81 -12.57 6.20 -11.24
C ASP A 81 -13.86 5.42 -10.95
N ALA A 82 -14.06 4.98 -9.70
CA ALA A 82 -15.15 4.12 -9.25
C ALA A 82 -16.47 4.85 -9.00
#